data_AF-A0A3D3PFZ9-F1
#
_entry.id   AF-A0A3D3PFZ9-F1
#
_cell.length_a   1.000
_cell.length_b   1.000
_cell.length_c   1.000
_cell.angle_alpha   90.00
_cell.angle_beta   90.00
_cell.angle_gamma   90.00
#
_symmetry.space_group_name_H-M   'P 1'
#
loop_
_entity.id
_entity.type
_entity.pdbx_description
1 polymer ?
#
loop_
_entity_poly.entity_id
_entity_poly.type
_entity_poly.pdbx_seq_one_letter_code
_entity_poly.pdbx_strand_id
1 'polypeptide(L)' 'MLAKDKVQTLIDKMPENFDADYLIEQIILLQKIEIARSQISNGEFLSDEDLDTEIASWK' A
#
# COMPACT_ATOMS: atom_id res chain seq x y z
N MET A 1 2.65 3.41 -9.18
CA MET A 1 3.34 2.35 -9.96
C MET A 1 4.51 1.83 -9.14
N LEU A 2 4.77 0.52 -9.14
CA LEU A 2 5.89 -0.06 -8.39
C LEU A 2 7.21 0.18 -9.11
N ALA A 3 8.16 0.80 -8.42
CA ALA A 3 9.48 1.10 -8.96
C ALA A 3 10.48 -0.01 -8.60
N LYS A 4 11.37 -0.34 -9.55
CA LYS A 4 12.32 -1.46 -9.42
C LYS A 4 13.25 -1.31 -8.22
N ASP A 5 13.73 -0.09 -7.98
CA ASP A 5 14.60 0.26 -6.84
C ASP A 5 13.93 -0.01 -5.49
N LYS A 6 12.62 0.23 -5.39
CA LYS A 6 11.85 -0.07 -4.17
C LYS A 6 11.69 -1.57 -3.94
N VAL A 7 11.51 -2.35 -5.02
CA VAL A 7 11.49 -3.82 -4.94
C VAL A 7 12.85 -4.37 -4.53
N GLN A 8 13.94 -3.83 -5.07
CA GLN A 8 15.30 -4.22 -4.67
C GLN A 8 15.53 -3.93 -3.18
N THR A 9 15.16 -2.73 -2.71
CA THR A 9 15.26 -2.36 -1.29
C THR A 9 14.43 -3.28 -0.38
N LEU A 10 13.29 -3.77 -0.87
CA LEU A 10 12.45 -4.73 -0.13
C LEU A 10 13.17 -6.07 0.01
N ILE A 11 13.71 -6.60 -1.09
CA ILE A 11 14.44 -7.88 -1.12
C ILE A 11 15.70 -7.79 -0.25
N ASP A 12 16.43 -6.67 -0.29
CA ASP A 12 17.65 -6.46 0.52
C ASP A 12 17.39 -6.50 2.04
N LYS A 13 16.13 -6.29 2.46
CA LYS A 13 15.69 -6.33 3.86
C LYS A 13 15.04 -7.64 4.26
N MET A 14 14.83 -8.55 3.31
CA MET A 14 14.20 -9.84 3.59
C MET A 14 15.18 -10.77 4.34
N PRO A 15 14.65 -11.71 5.14
CA PRO A 15 15.47 -12.74 5.73
C PRO A 15 16.14 -13.60 4.65
N GLU A 16 17.24 -14.26 5.00
CA GLU A 16 17.99 -15.13 4.07
C GLU A 16 17.12 -16.27 3.50
N ASN A 17 16.15 -16.74 4.28
CA ASN A 17 15.14 -17.72 3.86
C ASN A 17 13.74 -17.14 4.05
N PHE A 18 12.92 -17.18 3.01
CA PHE A 18 11.50 -16.83 3.01
C PHE A 18 10.76 -17.69 1.99
N ASP A 19 9.44 -17.83 2.14
CA ASP A 19 8.60 -18.48 1.14
C ASP A 19 8.11 -17.48 0.08
N ALA A 20 7.72 -18.01 -1.08
CA ALA A 20 7.29 -17.17 -2.20
C ALA A 20 6.03 -16.35 -1.86
N ASP A 21 5.15 -16.90 -1.01
CA ASP A 21 3.91 -16.24 -0.60
C ASP A 21 4.19 -14.97 0.21
N TYR A 22 5.14 -15.03 1.13
CA TYR A 22 5.62 -13.89 1.90
C TYR A 22 6.14 -12.78 0.99
N LEU A 23 6.94 -13.11 -0.03
CA LEU A 23 7.42 -12.12 -1.00
C LEU A 23 6.25 -11.44 -1.72
N ILE A 24 5.26 -12.21 -2.16
CA ILE A 24 4.08 -11.68 -2.86
C ILE A 24 3.31 -10.72 -1.94
N GLU A 25 3.08 -11.10 -0.67
CA GLU A 25 2.41 -10.24 0.31
C GLU A 25 3.15 -8.92 0.51
N GLN A 26 4.49 -8.97 0.67
CA GLN A 26 5.30 -7.78 0.85
C GLN A 26 5.27 -6.86 -0.39
N ILE A 27 5.26 -7.43 -1.60
CA ILE A 27 5.12 -6.66 -2.84
C ILE A 27 3.74 -6.00 -2.93
N ILE A 28 2.66 -6.71 -2.59
CA ILE A 28 1.29 -6.16 -2.57
C ILE A 28 1.19 -5.01 -1.57
N LEU A 29 1.78 -5.16 -0.38
CA LEU A 29 1.82 -4.10 0.62
C LEU A 29 2.55 -2.87 0.10
N LEU A 30 3.75 -3.06 -0.48
CA LEU A 30 4.51 -1.98 -1.09
C LEU A 30 3.71 -1.26 -2.18
N GLN A 31 2.99 -2.02 -3.02
CA GLN A 31 2.11 -1.45 -4.04
C GLN A 31 1.02 -0.56 -3.45
N LYS A 32 0.34 -1.04 -2.40
CA LYS A 32 -0.72 -0.29 -1.71
C LYS A 32 -0.20 1.02 -1.12
N ILE A 33 1.00 1.00 -0.53
CA ILE A 33 1.63 2.21 0.03
C ILE A 33 1.92 3.23 -1.09
N GLU A 34 2.46 2.79 -2.23
CA GLU A 34 2.75 3.69 -3.34
C GLU A 34 1.47 4.28 -3.96
N ILE A 35 0.40 3.49 -4.03
CA ILE A 35 -0.92 3.98 -4.45
C ILE A 35 -1.42 5.03 -3.44
N ALA A 36 -1.41 4.72 -2.15
CA ALA A 36 -1.86 5.64 -1.11
C ALA A 36 -1.08 6.97 -1.12
N ARG A 37 0.23 6.94 -1.35
CA ARG A 37 1.05 8.15 -1.50
C ARG A 37 0.59 9.01 -2.68
N SER A 38 0.31 8.38 -3.83
CA SER A 38 -0.21 9.07 -5.01
C SER A 38 -1.60 9.65 -4.76
N GLN A 39 -2.46 8.90 -4.08
CA GLN A 39 -3.80 9.33 -3.71
C GLN A 39 -3.73 10.58 -2.82
N ILE A 40 -2.92 10.54 -1.75
CA ILE A 40 -2.71 11.69 -0.86
C ILE A 40 -2.18 12.90 -1.65
N SER A 41 -1.19 12.73 -2.53
CA SER A 41 -0.67 13.85 -3.33
C SER A 41 -1.69 14.45 -4.29
N ASN A 42 -2.67 13.66 -4.72
CA ASN A 42 -3.75 14.10 -5.60
C ASN A 42 -4.96 14.66 -4.84
N GLY A 43 -4.94 14.65 -3.50
CA GLY A 43 -6.09 15.03 -2.68
C GLY A 43 -7.19 13.94 -2.63
N GLU A 44 -6.88 12.72 -3.04
CA GLU A 44 -7.78 11.56 -3.01
C GLU A 44 -7.74 10.89 -1.63
N PHE A 45 -8.20 11.61 -0.60
CA PHE A 45 -8.34 11.09 0.76
C PHE A 45 -9.67 11.54 1.37
N LEU A 46 -10.10 10.84 2.41
CA LEU A 46 -11.26 11.21 3.21
C LEU A 46 -10.76 11.64 4.59
N SER A 47 -11.37 12.68 5.16
CA SER A 47 -11.26 12.92 6.60
C SER A 47 -12.03 11.84 7.37
N ASP A 48 -11.82 11.77 8.68
CA ASP A 48 -12.59 10.85 9.53
C ASP A 48 -14.10 11.18 9.45
N GLU A 49 -14.46 12.46 9.41
CA GLU A 49 -15.86 12.89 9.28
C GLU A 49 -16.49 12.53 7.92
N ASP A 50 -15.71 12.66 6.84
CA ASP A 50 -16.16 12.25 5.50
C ASP A 50 -16.37 10.73 5.43
N LEU A 51 -15.47 9.96 6.06
CA LEU A 51 -15.54 8.51 6.11
C LEU A 51 -16.78 8.03 6.89
N ASP A 52 -17.05 8.62 8.06
CA ASP A 52 -18.25 8.31 8.85
C ASP A 52 -19.53 8.58 8.07
N THR A 53 -19.56 9.68 7.31
CA THR A 53 -20.69 10.06 6.46
C THR A 53 -20.90 9.06 5.33
N GLU A 54 -19.82 8.66 4.64
CA GLU A 54 -19.86 7.67 3.57
C GLU A 54 -20.35 6.31 4.08
N ILE A 55 -19.81 5.82 5.20
CA ILE A 55 -20.22 4.54 5.81
C ILE A 55 -21.70 4.56 6.22
N ALA A 56 -22.20 5.69 6.74
CA ALA A 56 -23.60 5.83 7.11
C ALA A 56 -24.55 5.73 5.90
N SER A 57 -24.08 6.06 4.70
CA SER A 57 -24.85 6.02 3.45
C SER A 57 -25.07 4.60 2.89
N TRP A 58 -24.28 3.61 3.33
CA TRP A 58 -24.35 2.23 2.86
C TRP A 58 -25.51 1.41 3.48
N LYS A 59 -26.41 2.08 4.19
CA LYS A 59 -27.60 1.49 4.82
C LYS A 59 -28.71 1.18 3.83
#